data_AF-A0AAV5C231-F1
#
_entry.id   AF-A0AAV5C231-F1
#
_cell.length_a   1.000
_cell.length_b   1.000
_cell.length_c   1.000
_cell.angle_alpha   90.00
_cell.angle_beta   90.00
_cell.angle_gamma   90.00
#
_symmetry.space_group_name_H-M   'P 1'
#
loop_
_entity.id
_entity.type
_entity.pdbx_description
1 polymer ?
#
loop_
_entity_poly.entity_id
_entity_poly.type
_entity_poly.pdbx_seq_one_letter_code
_entity_poly.pdbx_strand_id
1 'polypeptide(L)'
;MSSSSPSPTPAASRVDLDGNPVAPLTICMIGAGGFIGSHLCEKLMAETSHIVLAVDVYCDKIRHLVDPAPPHLQGTHLLPPPQHQK
;
A
#
# COMPACT_ATOMS: atom_id res chain seq x y z
N MET A 1 -25.13 21.62 -23.60
CA MET A 1 -24.60 21.67 -22.23
C MET A 1 -23.35 20.79 -22.22
N SER A 2 -22.18 21.38 -22.38
CA SER A 2 -20.92 20.64 -22.51
C SER A 2 -20.43 20.24 -21.12
N SER A 3 -20.44 18.95 -20.81
CA SER A 3 -19.90 18.40 -19.58
C SER A 3 -18.37 18.40 -19.64
N SER A 4 -17.72 19.37 -18.99
CA SER A 4 -16.28 19.33 -18.74
C SER A 4 -15.99 18.24 -17.70
N SER A 5 -15.36 17.16 -18.13
CA SER A 5 -14.80 16.14 -17.25
C SER A 5 -13.79 16.79 -16.29
N PRO A 6 -13.81 16.48 -14.98
CA PRO A 6 -12.80 16.99 -14.06
C PRO A 6 -11.45 16.35 -14.44
N SER A 7 -10.51 17.18 -14.87
CA SER A 7 -9.11 16.77 -15.03
C SER A 7 -8.55 16.40 -13.65
N PRO A 8 -7.78 15.31 -13.51
CA PRO A 8 -7.13 14.97 -12.24
C PRO A 8 -6.22 16.12 -11.83
N THR A 9 -6.54 16.77 -10.71
CA THR A 9 -5.65 17.74 -10.07
C THR A 9 -4.34 17.01 -9.73
N PRO A 10 -3.18 17.49 -10.21
CA PRO A 10 -1.92 16.89 -9.81
C PRO A 10 -1.80 17.03 -8.30
N ALA A 11 -1.70 15.90 -7.59
CA ALA A 11 -1.40 15.91 -6.17
C ALA A 11 -0.11 16.71 -5.97
N ALA A 12 -0.14 17.73 -5.11
CA ALA A 12 1.02 18.55 -4.83
C ALA A 12 2.20 17.63 -4.46
N SER A 13 3.32 17.76 -5.18
CA SER A 13 4.52 16.96 -4.93
C SER A 13 4.99 17.19 -3.50
N ARG A 14 5.06 16.14 -2.68
CA ARG A 14 5.66 16.24 -1.34
C ARG A 14 7.09 16.75 -1.46
N VAL A 15 7.43 17.70 -0.61
CA VAL A 15 8.80 18.21 -0.46
C VAL A 15 9.34 17.84 0.92
N ASP A 16 10.66 17.66 1.02
CA ASP A 16 11.36 17.49 2.29
C ASP A 16 11.53 18.84 3.01
N LEU A 17 12.23 18.84 4.14
CA LEU A 17 12.48 20.06 4.93
C LEU A 17 13.44 21.02 4.24
N ASP A 18 14.22 20.56 3.28
CA ASP A 18 15.14 21.37 2.47
C ASP A 18 14.43 21.94 1.23
N GLY A 19 13.16 21.59 1.02
CA GLY A 19 12.34 22.02 -0.12
C GLY A 19 12.55 21.19 -1.38
N ASN A 20 13.30 20.10 -1.33
CA ASN A 20 13.49 19.22 -2.47
C ASN A 20 12.30 18.26 -2.62
N PRO A 21 11.93 17.86 -3.85
CA PRO A 21 10.91 16.84 -4.04
C PRO A 21 11.28 15.51 -3.38
N VAL A 22 10.34 14.93 -2.63
CA VAL A 22 10.52 13.60 -2.01
C VAL A 22 10.24 12.53 -3.06
N ALA A 23 11.29 11.83 -3.48
CA ALA A 23 11.13 10.66 -4.35
C ALA A 23 10.38 9.53 -3.61
N PRO A 24 9.43 8.84 -4.27
CA PRO A 24 8.86 7.59 -3.76
C PRO A 24 9.95 6.55 -3.47
N LEU A 25 9.76 5.78 -2.40
CA LEU A 25 10.70 4.75 -1.95
C LEU A 25 9.95 3.45 -1.73
N THR A 26 10.65 2.33 -1.90
CA THR A 26 10.18 1.02 -1.40
C THR A 26 10.86 0.76 -0.06
N ILE A 27 10.08 0.62 1.00
CA ILE A 27 10.54 0.53 2.38
C ILE A 27 10.28 -0.89 2.89
N CYS A 28 11.33 -1.61 3.27
CA CYS A 28 11.21 -2.88 4.00
C CYS A 28 11.04 -2.57 5.49
N MET A 29 9.88 -2.92 6.06
CA MET A 29 9.56 -2.68 7.46
C MET A 29 9.40 -4.01 8.19
N ILE A 30 10.37 -4.34 9.04
CA ILE A 30 10.33 -5.54 9.89
C ILE A 30 9.66 -5.17 11.22
N GLY A 31 8.73 -6.01 11.70
CA GLY A 31 7.91 -5.69 12.86
C GLY A 31 6.73 -4.76 12.54
N ALA A 32 6.27 -4.77 11.28
CA ALA A 32 5.21 -3.90 10.78
C ALA A 32 3.82 -4.14 11.41
N GLY A 33 3.56 -5.34 11.93
CA GLY A 33 2.37 -5.69 12.70
C GLY A 33 2.46 -5.37 14.18
N GLY A 34 3.58 -4.82 14.64
CA GLY A 34 3.77 -4.30 15.99
C GLY A 34 2.97 -3.02 16.27
N PHE A 35 3.02 -2.53 17.51
CA PHE A 35 2.32 -1.29 17.89
C PHE A 35 2.79 -0.06 17.09
N ILE A 36 4.11 0.11 16.92
CA ILE A 36 4.68 1.23 16.17
C ILE A 36 4.54 0.99 14.67
N GLY A 37 4.83 -0.23 14.22
CA GLY A 37 4.79 -0.61 12.81
C GLY A 37 3.42 -0.35 12.17
N SER A 38 2.33 -0.67 12.87
CA SER A 38 0.99 -0.55 12.32
C SER A 38 0.60 0.91 12.03
N HIS A 39 0.90 1.81 12.98
CA HIS A 39 0.62 3.23 12.83
C HIS A 39 1.55 3.90 11.81
N LEU A 40 2.79 3.42 11.69
CA LEU A 40 3.70 3.90 10.66
C LEU A 40 3.22 3.49 9.26
N CYS A 41 2.72 2.24 9.10
CA CYS A 41 2.12 1.78 7.85
C CYS A 41 0.91 2.64 7.46
N GLU A 42 0.01 2.94 8.42
CA GLU A 42 -1.14 3.83 8.20
C GLU A 42 -0.72 5.18 7.62
N LYS A 43 0.25 5.85 8.27
CA LYS A 43 0.73 7.16 7.81
C LYS A 43 1.41 7.10 6.45
N LEU A 44 2.26 6.09 6.22
CA LEU A 44 2.96 5.95 4.94
C LEU A 44 1.97 5.72 3.79
N MET A 45 0.97 4.86 3.98
CA MET A 45 -0.01 4.54 2.93
C MET A 45 -1.01 5.68 2.69
N ALA A 46 -1.40 6.42 3.73
CA ALA A 46 -2.40 7.49 3.60
C ALA A 46 -1.80 8.83 3.12
N GLU A 47 -0.59 9.15 3.55
CA GLU A 47 -0.02 10.50 3.40
C GLU A 47 1.12 10.57 2.37
N THR A 48 1.59 9.42 1.85
CA THR A 48 2.77 9.38 0.97
C THR A 48 2.58 8.44 -0.22
N SER A 49 3.47 8.55 -1.21
CA SER A 49 3.55 7.61 -2.33
C SER A 49 4.58 6.49 -2.12
N HIS A 50 5.04 6.26 -0.88
CA HIS A 50 5.98 5.17 -0.58
C HIS A 50 5.27 3.81 -0.63
N ILE A 51 6.00 2.77 -1.03
CA ILE A 51 5.55 1.38 -1.00
C ILE A 51 6.14 0.74 0.25
N VAL A 52 5.31 0.06 1.05
CA VAL A 52 5.77 -0.64 2.27
C VAL A 52 5.73 -2.15 2.04
N LEU A 53 6.86 -2.81 2.22
CA LEU A 53 6.97 -4.26 2.34
C LEU A 53 6.92 -4.62 3.83
N ALA A 54 5.73 -4.90 4.33
CA ALA A 54 5.50 -5.24 5.74
C ALA A 54 5.90 -6.69 6.01
N VAL A 55 6.94 -6.89 6.84
CA VAL A 55 7.44 -8.21 7.26
C VAL A 55 7.20 -8.38 8.75
N ASP A 56 6.34 -9.31 9.13
CA ASP A 56 6.06 -9.62 10.53
C ASP A 56 5.59 -11.08 10.68
N VAL A 57 5.69 -11.61 11.89
CA VAL A 57 5.12 -12.90 12.28
C VAL A 57 3.60 -12.80 12.43
N TYR A 58 3.10 -11.65 12.90
CA TYR A 58 1.67 -11.39 13.08
C TYR A 58 1.24 -10.13 12.33
N CYS A 59 0.07 -10.14 11.70
CA CYS A 59 -0.43 -9.03 10.88
C CYS A 59 -1.77 -8.45 11.36
N ASP A 60 -2.32 -8.92 12.48
CA ASP A 60 -3.68 -8.57 12.95
C ASP A 60 -3.90 -7.05 13.06
N LYS A 61 -2.84 -6.28 13.37
CA LYS A 61 -2.89 -4.81 13.49
C LYS A 61 -2.78 -4.05 12.17
N ILE A 62 -2.52 -4.71 11.05
CA ILE A 62 -2.38 -4.09 9.73
C ILE A 62 -3.28 -4.74 8.67
N ARG A 63 -4.03 -5.80 9.01
CA ARG A 63 -4.95 -6.48 8.07
C ARG A 63 -5.95 -5.51 7.45
N HIS A 64 -6.50 -4.58 8.23
CA HIS A 64 -7.47 -3.59 7.73
C HIS A 64 -6.88 -2.63 6.68
N LEU A 65 -5.56 -2.51 6.57
CA LEU A 65 -4.90 -1.67 5.57
C LEU A 65 -4.84 -2.33 4.19
N VAL A 66 -5.01 -3.65 4.14
CA VAL A 66 -4.88 -4.45 2.93
C VAL A 66 -6.17 -5.18 2.55
N ASP A 67 -7.26 -5.02 3.31
CA ASP A 67 -8.54 -5.67 3.02
C ASP A 67 -9.61 -4.66 2.52
N PRO A 68 -10.27 -4.93 1.37
CA PRO A 68 -9.97 -6.01 0.44
C PRO A 68 -8.62 -5.77 -0.24
N ALA A 69 -7.94 -6.87 -0.58
CA ALA A 69 -6.67 -6.84 -1.30
C ALA A 69 -6.73 -5.84 -2.46
N PRO A 70 -5.75 -4.92 -2.60
CA PRO A 70 -5.75 -4.03 -3.76
C PRO A 70 -5.64 -4.84 -5.06
N PRO A 71 -6.11 -4.31 -6.21
CA PRO A 71 -6.20 -5.02 -7.49
C PRO A 71 -4.93 -5.77 -7.93
N HIS A 72 -3.77 -5.22 -7.59
CA HIS A 72 -2.47 -5.80 -7.95
C HIS A 72 -2.05 -7.00 -7.08
N LEU A 73 -2.74 -7.27 -5.96
CA LEU A 73 -2.51 -8.41 -5.07
C LEU A 73 -3.62 -9.47 -5.16
N GLN A 74 -4.72 -9.19 -5.87
CA GLN A 74 -5.87 -10.09 -5.99
C GLN A 74 -5.59 -11.38 -6.81
N GLY A 75 -4.46 -11.47 -7.51
CA GLY A 75 -4.08 -12.63 -8.34
C GLY A 75 -3.21 -13.69 -7.66
N THR A 76 -2.80 -13.52 -6.40
CA THR A 76 -1.97 -14.52 -5.68
C THR A 76 -2.78 -15.53 -4.87
N HIS A 77 -4.11 -15.46 -4.94
CA HIS A 77 -5.01 -16.41 -4.29
C HIS A 77 -5.20 -17.67 -5.15
N LEU A 78 -4.47 -18.73 -4.76
CA LEU A 78 -4.75 -20.15 -5.02
C LEU A 78 -4.81 -20.59 -6.49
N LEU A 79 -3.70 -21.18 -6.97
CA LEU A 79 -3.84 -22.31 -7.90
C LEU A 79 -4.83 -23.30 -7.24
N PRO A 80 -5.96 -23.65 -7.88
CA PRO A 80 -6.81 -24.71 -7.38
C PRO A 80 -5.97 -25.99 -7.28
N PRO A 81 -6.17 -26.84 -6.25
CA PRO A 81 -5.45 -28.11 -6.17
C PRO A 81 -5.66 -28.90 -7.47
N PRO A 82 -4.61 -29.55 -8.00
CA PRO A 82 -4.70 -30.27 -9.26
C PRO A 82 -5.83 -31.30 -9.15
N GLN A 83 -6.87 -31.12 -9.94
CA GLN A 83 -7.94 -32.11 -10.06
C GLN A 83 -7.30 -33.35 -10.69
N HIS A 84 -7.18 -34.43 -9.91
CA HIS A 84 -6.84 -35.74 -10.45
C HIS A 84 -7.96 -36.15 -11.42
N GLN A 85 -7.69 -36.05 -12.71
CA GLN A 85 -8.55 -36.60 -13.73
C GLN A 85 -8.43 -38.14 -13.66
N LYS A 86 -9.51 -38.77 -13.22
CA LYS A 86 -9.71 -40.22 -13.33
C LYS A 86 -10.11 -40.56 -14.76
#